data_AF-A0A7Y4S1D8-F1
#
_entry.id   AF-A0A7Y4S1D8-F1
#
_cell.length_a   1.000
_cell.length_b   1.000
_cell.length_c   1.000
_cell.angle_alpha   90.00
_cell.angle_beta   90.00
_cell.angle_gamma   90.00
#
_symmetry.space_group_name_H-M   'P 1'
#
loop_
_entity.id
_entity.type
_entity.pdbx_description
1 polymer ?
#
loop_
_entity_poly.entity_id
_entity_poly.type
_entity_poly.pdbx_seq_one_letter_code
_entity_poly.pdbx_strand_id
1 'polypeptide(L)'
;MSNNFIKIETPYLINGMFVSSLDIPWEESGFALQGFIVTDKNINRLRAKCEWVIVSKSHSHDGIFKLEPNQSKHNKDDDAKDDDPFLVYLIKLSHLYDLYYHILDWFTDTKAENQKEAVIATVAERTQKLIVEPPKNEGAAYSRHEAVYNARIHRARGNFASDSLVTSEVVTHEVSTTLTEEVTFAAEAKGKLNTEAIGNLFNEVSNSEIMNVVLKETKESVNNIVESMIRNPDAMRLADDIKAYDNLSYKHAVDVSILMIAFGRELHLPKDVLVELGIGGLLHDIGEVKPPDGKDVRVRNIAMYQIYRSHVEDGLAAIKKGNHSSIVKAIIAQHHERYNGTGYPNGLRNDKKETEAGEASSPPAKKISMYGLMIAIVDTYVSMVAGRNTKERIAPSIAMAYITQRAGMEFDPALCDAFAQVIGVYPVGGYVELNTGEIAVVIKQNKIWRLKPTIQVILDADKKPTEPVTLDLMVHHGKSIKKEVVLQTKDESIIA
;
A
#
# COMPACT_ATOMS: atom_id res chain seq x y z
N MET A 1 24.24 35.37 3.35
CA MET A 1 23.70 35.45 4.73
C MET A 1 22.74 34.29 4.88
N SER A 2 23.15 33.21 5.53
CA SER A 2 22.31 32.03 5.72
C SER A 2 21.14 32.38 6.62
N ASN A 3 19.93 31.95 6.25
CA ASN A 3 18.72 32.23 7.02
C ASN A 3 18.85 31.53 8.39
N ASN A 4 19.10 32.31 9.44
CA ASN A 4 19.42 31.84 10.79
C ASN A 4 18.21 31.25 11.52
N PHE A 5 17.05 31.27 10.88
CA PHE A 5 15.78 30.77 11.40
C PHE A 5 15.21 29.74 10.44
N ILE A 6 14.68 28.65 10.98
CA ILE A 6 14.04 27.59 10.21
C ILE A 6 12.72 27.18 10.85
N LYS A 7 11.72 26.89 10.03
CA LYS A 7 10.45 26.34 10.47
C LYS A 7 10.61 24.82 10.63
N ILE A 8 10.21 24.29 11.79
CA ILE A 8 10.27 22.87 12.12
C ILE A 8 8.91 22.45 12.69
N GLU A 9 8.32 21.38 12.19
CA GLU A 9 7.11 20.80 12.79
C GLU A 9 7.46 20.13 14.12
N THR A 10 6.59 20.27 15.11
CA THR A 10 6.88 19.87 16.48
C THR A 10 7.23 18.39 16.70
N PRO A 11 6.78 17.41 15.87
CA PRO A 11 7.28 16.04 15.96
C PRO A 11 8.80 15.94 15.73
N TYR A 12 9.36 16.78 14.87
CA TYR A 12 10.79 16.81 14.53
C TYR A 12 11.63 17.70 15.45
N LEU A 13 11.02 18.37 16.43
CA LEU A 13 11.79 19.02 17.47
C LEU A 13 12.59 17.99 18.25
N ILE A 14 13.81 18.37 18.60
CA ILE A 14 14.71 17.61 19.46
C ILE A 14 15.25 18.53 20.55
N ASN A 15 15.71 17.94 21.64
CA ASN A 15 16.33 18.68 22.72
C ASN A 15 17.55 19.47 22.23
N GLY A 16 17.71 20.68 22.75
CA GLY A 16 18.79 21.60 22.37
C GLY A 16 18.43 22.58 21.25
N MET A 17 17.31 22.40 20.54
CA MET A 17 16.82 23.40 19.58
C MET A 17 16.27 24.63 20.32
N PHE A 18 16.63 25.84 19.90
CA PHE A 18 16.12 27.09 20.44
C PHE A 18 14.89 27.54 19.67
N VAL A 19 13.72 27.41 20.28
CA VAL A 19 12.45 27.86 19.71
C VAL A 19 12.31 29.36 19.93
N SER A 20 12.27 30.11 18.83
CA SER A 20 12.18 31.58 18.81
C SER A 20 10.75 32.11 18.57
N SER A 21 9.92 31.35 17.85
CA SER A 21 8.50 31.67 17.61
C SER A 21 7.66 30.40 17.56
N LEU A 22 6.39 30.53 17.92
CA LEU A 22 5.37 29.48 17.83
C LEU A 22 4.38 29.82 16.71
N ASP A 23 3.59 28.83 16.29
CA ASP A 23 2.46 28.99 15.36
C ASP A 23 1.16 29.42 16.06
N ILE A 24 1.18 29.52 17.38
CA ILE A 24 0.11 30.05 18.23
C ILE A 24 0.58 31.31 18.99
N PRO A 25 -0.33 32.18 19.45
CA PRO A 25 0.02 33.31 20.33
C PRO A 25 0.75 32.85 21.60
N TRP A 26 1.76 33.61 22.04
CA TRP A 26 2.58 33.24 23.20
C TRP A 26 1.76 33.18 24.50
N GLU A 27 0.75 34.04 24.61
CA GLU A 27 -0.20 34.14 25.71
C GLU A 27 -1.00 32.84 25.90
N GLU A 28 -1.23 32.08 24.82
CA GLU A 28 -2.02 30.83 24.80
C GLU A 28 -1.14 29.57 24.95
N SER A 29 0.16 29.70 24.70
CA SER A 29 1.13 28.62 24.84
C SER A 29 1.32 28.19 26.31
N GLY A 30 1.25 29.18 27.21
CA GLY A 30 1.54 29.07 28.64
C GLY A 30 3.01 28.78 28.97
N PHE A 31 3.93 29.09 28.05
CA PHE A 31 5.35 29.24 28.37
C PHE A 31 5.59 30.63 28.98
N ALA A 32 6.40 30.70 30.03
CA ALA A 32 6.60 31.94 30.79
C ALA A 32 7.45 32.99 30.05
N LEU A 33 8.24 32.58 29.06
CA LEU A 33 9.14 33.45 28.30
C LEU A 33 9.09 33.10 26.82
N GLN A 34 9.16 34.14 25.99
CA GLN A 34 9.35 34.01 24.54
C GLN A 34 10.82 33.66 24.28
N GLY A 35 11.06 32.52 23.64
CA GLY A 35 12.41 32.01 23.37
C GLY A 35 12.89 31.01 24.42
N PHE A 36 13.10 29.74 24.06
CA PHE A 36 13.69 28.76 24.97
C PHE A 36 14.32 27.55 24.25
N ILE A 37 15.24 26.89 24.95
CA ILE A 37 15.82 25.61 24.52
C ILE A 37 14.81 24.48 24.77
N VAL A 38 14.56 23.66 23.75
CA VAL A 38 13.75 22.45 23.87
C VAL A 38 14.46 21.46 24.81
N THR A 39 13.71 20.95 25.78
CA THR A 39 14.15 19.95 26.75
C THR A 39 13.05 18.91 26.93
N ASP A 40 13.36 17.76 27.52
CA ASP A 40 12.37 16.71 27.80
C ASP A 40 11.16 17.20 28.60
N LYS A 41 11.35 18.25 29.41
CA LYS A 41 10.30 18.84 30.23
C LYS A 41 9.29 19.67 29.44
N ASN A 42 9.67 20.20 28.27
CA ASN A 42 8.82 21.12 27.50
C ASN A 42 8.45 20.62 26.10
N ILE A 43 9.16 19.61 25.57
CA ILE A 43 8.98 19.12 24.19
C ILE A 43 7.61 18.51 23.93
N ASN A 44 7.09 17.71 24.87
CA ASN A 44 5.76 17.10 24.73
C ASN A 44 4.64 18.15 24.79
N ARG A 45 4.86 19.23 25.55
CA ARG A 45 3.92 20.35 25.62
C ARG A 45 3.92 21.17 24.34
N LEU A 46 5.09 21.35 23.71
CA LEU A 46 5.18 21.94 22.36
C LEU A 46 4.44 21.09 21.33
N ARG A 47 4.65 19.78 21.33
CA ARG A 47 3.97 18.84 20.41
C ARG A 47 2.45 18.78 20.58
N ALA A 48 1.98 18.97 21.80
CA ALA A 48 0.55 18.95 22.09
C ALA A 48 -0.18 20.25 21.70
N LYS A 49 0.54 21.37 21.54
CA LYS A 49 -0.06 22.71 21.38
C LYS A 49 0.28 23.42 20.08
N CYS A 50 1.40 23.06 19.45
CA CYS A 50 1.92 23.68 18.25
C CYS A 50 2.08 22.62 17.17
N GLU A 51 1.67 22.92 15.95
CA GLU A 51 1.95 22.11 14.76
C GLU A 51 3.39 22.38 14.29
N TRP A 52 3.84 23.63 14.33
CA TRP A 52 5.20 24.02 13.99
C TRP A 52 5.75 25.18 14.82
N VAL A 53 7.08 25.33 14.80
CA VAL A 53 7.79 26.41 15.48
C VAL A 53 8.94 26.95 14.62
N ILE A 54 9.40 28.16 14.91
CA ILE A 54 10.61 28.73 14.29
C ILE A 54 11.80 28.51 15.23
N VAL A 55 12.82 27.79 14.76
CA VAL A 55 14.05 27.51 15.50
C VAL A 55 15.19 28.41 15.03
N SER A 56 15.89 29.03 15.97
CA SER A 56 17.09 29.83 15.69
C SER A 56 18.34 28.95 15.71
N LYS A 57 19.03 28.86 14.58
CA LYS A 57 20.22 28.02 14.42
C LYS A 57 21.38 28.49 15.29
N SER A 58 21.60 29.80 15.41
CA SER A 58 22.71 30.37 16.20
C SER A 58 22.50 30.31 17.71
N HIS A 59 21.25 30.19 18.18
CA HIS A 59 20.94 30.14 19.62
C HIS A 59 20.63 28.71 20.10
N SER A 60 20.51 27.75 19.17
CA SER A 60 20.43 26.34 19.50
C SER A 60 21.79 25.81 19.92
N HIS A 61 21.83 24.70 20.66
CA HIS A 61 23.11 24.09 21.04
C HIS A 61 24.00 23.82 19.82
N ASP A 62 25.31 24.01 20.02
CA ASP A 62 26.30 23.84 18.96
C ASP A 62 26.23 22.43 18.36
N GLY A 63 26.34 22.35 17.03
CA GLY A 63 26.33 21.09 16.28
C GLY A 63 24.96 20.68 15.74
N ILE A 64 23.84 21.26 16.21
CA ILE A 64 22.49 20.90 15.72
C ILE A 64 22.29 21.26 14.23
N PHE A 65 23.02 22.25 13.68
CA PHE A 65 22.75 22.82 12.35
C PHE A 65 23.95 23.03 11.41
N LYS A 66 25.15 22.50 11.70
CA LYS A 66 26.34 22.76 10.86
C LYS A 66 26.53 21.69 9.77
N LEU A 67 26.32 22.08 8.50
CA LEU A 67 26.90 21.46 7.30
C LEU A 67 27.19 22.58 6.28
N GLU A 68 28.47 22.86 6.00
CA GLU A 68 28.94 23.49 4.74
C GLU A 68 30.33 22.94 4.36
N PRO A 69 30.71 22.96 3.06
CA PRO A 69 31.73 22.06 2.54
C PRO A 69 33.16 22.61 2.64
N ASN A 70 34.04 21.80 3.23
CA ASN A 70 35.50 21.65 3.05
C ASN A 70 36.39 22.90 2.85
N GLN A 71 37.30 23.12 3.80
CA GLN A 71 38.72 23.37 3.50
C GLN A 71 39.64 22.62 4.48
N SER A 72 40.65 21.97 3.91
CA SER A 72 41.68 21.17 4.57
C SER A 72 42.57 21.98 5.52
N LYS A 73 42.95 21.39 6.67
CA LYS A 73 44.36 21.27 7.11
C LYS A 73 44.50 20.41 8.38
N HIS A 74 45.56 19.61 8.34
CA HIS A 74 46.16 18.70 9.31
C HIS A 74 45.88 18.78 10.84
N ASN A 75 45.65 17.57 11.36
CA ASN A 75 46.29 16.86 12.49
C ASN A 75 45.89 17.08 13.97
N LYS A 76 45.59 15.90 14.54
CA LYS A 76 45.96 15.32 15.84
C LYS A 76 44.95 15.40 17.00
N ASP A 77 44.50 14.18 17.29
CA ASP A 77 44.26 13.59 18.60
C ASP A 77 42.85 13.79 19.21
N ASP A 78 42.21 12.64 19.36
CA ASP A 78 41.24 12.24 20.39
C ASP A 78 39.87 12.93 20.40
N ASP A 79 38.95 12.39 19.59
CA ASP A 79 37.78 11.63 20.08
C ASP A 79 36.81 11.38 18.93
N ALA A 80 37.01 10.26 18.24
CA ALA A 80 36.06 9.74 17.28
C ALA A 80 34.88 9.09 18.03
N LYS A 81 33.67 9.65 17.91
CA LYS A 81 32.41 8.91 17.99
C LYS A 81 31.38 9.45 17.00
N ASP A 82 31.37 8.80 15.84
CA ASP A 82 30.21 8.42 15.01
C ASP A 82 29.05 9.41 14.84
N ASP A 83 29.14 10.28 13.84
CA ASP A 83 27.96 10.69 13.08
C ASP A 83 27.62 9.57 12.07
N ASP A 84 26.53 8.84 12.32
CA ASP A 84 26.10 7.66 11.56
C ASP A 84 25.72 8.03 10.10
N PRO A 85 26.54 7.71 9.09
CA PRO A 85 26.25 7.99 7.67
C PRO A 85 24.95 7.32 7.20
N PHE A 86 24.51 6.28 7.92
CA PHE A 86 23.27 5.59 7.67
C PHE A 86 22.04 6.44 8.00
N LEU A 87 22.09 7.27 9.05
CA LEU A 87 20.96 8.13 9.43
C LEU A 87 20.69 9.22 8.36
N VAL A 88 21.75 9.77 7.78
CA VAL A 88 21.66 10.72 6.65
C VAL A 88 21.12 10.04 5.40
N TYR A 89 21.46 8.77 5.18
CA TYR A 89 20.95 7.97 4.09
C TYR A 89 19.48 7.57 4.27
N LEU A 90 19.05 7.27 5.50
CA LEU A 90 17.66 7.00 5.88
C LEU A 90 16.74 8.22 5.70
N ILE A 91 17.23 9.40 6.09
CA ILE A 91 16.51 10.66 5.85
C ILE A 91 16.36 10.87 4.34
N LYS A 92 17.38 10.54 3.53
CA LYS A 92 17.27 10.61 2.06
C LYS A 92 16.31 9.57 1.46
N LEU A 93 16.20 8.36 2.01
CA LEU A 93 15.30 7.29 1.55
C LEU A 93 13.83 7.53 1.94
N SER A 94 13.60 7.98 3.16
CA SER A 94 12.27 8.43 3.61
C SER A 94 11.85 9.69 2.86
N HIS A 95 12.75 10.65 2.64
CA HIS A 95 12.52 11.78 1.75
C HIS A 95 12.39 11.35 0.28
N LEU A 96 12.90 10.19 -0.15
CA LEU A 96 12.65 9.64 -1.49
C LEU A 96 11.24 9.07 -1.59
N TYR A 97 10.74 8.49 -0.51
CA TYR A 97 9.34 8.12 -0.34
C TYR A 97 8.48 9.40 -0.35
N ASP A 98 8.77 10.38 0.50
CA ASP A 98 8.02 11.64 0.57
C ASP A 98 8.17 12.50 -0.70
N LEU A 99 9.32 12.44 -1.39
CA LEU A 99 9.54 13.10 -2.70
C LEU A 99 8.81 12.35 -3.82
N TYR A 100 8.78 11.03 -3.80
CA TYR A 100 7.94 10.23 -4.70
C TYR A 100 6.47 10.61 -4.51
N TYR A 101 6.00 10.77 -3.27
CA TYR A 101 4.62 11.19 -2.98
C TYR A 101 4.34 12.68 -3.21
N HIS A 102 5.29 13.59 -2.94
CA HIS A 102 5.15 15.02 -3.25
C HIS A 102 5.22 15.32 -4.75
N ILE A 103 5.95 14.51 -5.53
CA ILE A 103 5.94 14.62 -6.98
C ILE A 103 4.60 14.13 -7.55
N LEU A 104 4.00 13.10 -6.95
CA LEU A 104 2.63 12.68 -7.26
C LEU A 104 1.58 13.74 -6.90
N ASP A 105 1.84 14.53 -5.86
CA ASP A 105 1.07 15.72 -5.49
C ASP A 105 1.26 16.87 -6.51
N TRP A 106 2.43 16.99 -7.13
CA TRP A 106 2.70 17.96 -8.20
C TRP A 106 2.05 17.58 -9.55
N PHE A 107 1.84 16.28 -9.81
CA PHE A 107 1.19 15.78 -11.04
C PHE A 107 -0.28 16.23 -11.20
N THR A 108 -0.92 16.81 -10.17
CA THR A 108 -2.31 17.29 -10.24
C THR A 108 -2.47 18.64 -10.94
N ASP A 109 -1.40 19.37 -11.23
CA ASP A 109 -1.51 20.78 -11.68
C ASP A 109 -1.18 21.02 -13.17
N THR A 110 -0.83 20.01 -13.96
CA THR A 110 -0.43 20.24 -15.37
C THR A 110 -1.06 19.27 -16.39
N LYS A 111 -1.79 19.84 -17.36
CA LYS A 111 -2.47 19.20 -18.50
C LYS A 111 -1.55 18.69 -19.63
N ALA A 112 -0.32 18.26 -19.34
CA ALA A 112 0.64 17.88 -20.40
C ALA A 112 1.08 16.41 -20.28
N GLU A 113 0.42 15.52 -21.04
CA GLU A 113 0.76 14.09 -21.17
C GLU A 113 2.26 13.87 -21.49
N ASN A 114 2.82 14.70 -22.36
CA ASN A 114 4.20 14.57 -22.87
C ASN A 114 5.28 14.96 -21.85
N GLN A 115 4.93 15.63 -20.74
CA GLN A 115 5.88 15.95 -19.67
C GLN A 115 5.95 14.85 -18.60
N LYS A 116 4.95 13.95 -18.54
CA LYS A 116 4.90 12.89 -17.52
C LYS A 116 6.03 11.87 -17.68
N GLU A 117 6.30 11.42 -18.90
CA GLU A 117 7.40 10.47 -19.17
C GLU A 117 8.78 11.08 -18.89
N ALA A 118 8.99 12.36 -19.26
CA ALA A 118 10.25 13.06 -19.00
C ALA A 118 10.49 13.28 -17.50
N VAL A 119 9.43 13.56 -16.72
CA VAL A 119 9.51 13.70 -15.27
C VAL A 119 9.73 12.35 -14.59
N ILE A 120 9.01 11.28 -14.99
CA ILE A 120 9.25 9.91 -14.50
C ILE A 120 10.70 9.49 -14.78
N ALA A 121 11.21 9.76 -15.98
CA ALA A 121 12.60 9.49 -16.35
C ALA A 121 13.60 10.33 -15.53
N THR A 122 13.32 11.63 -15.33
CA THR A 122 14.17 12.52 -14.52
C THR A 122 14.15 12.12 -13.04
N VAL A 123 13.02 11.65 -12.53
CA VAL A 123 12.86 11.16 -11.16
C VAL A 123 13.57 9.83 -11.01
N ALA A 124 13.43 8.89 -11.94
CA ALA A 124 14.21 7.66 -11.96
C ALA A 124 15.73 7.96 -12.00
N GLU A 125 16.15 8.92 -12.81
CA GLU A 125 17.55 9.36 -12.91
C GLU A 125 18.05 10.03 -11.61
N ARG A 126 17.27 10.93 -11.00
CA ARG A 126 17.62 11.58 -9.73
C ARG A 126 17.57 10.61 -8.55
N THR A 127 16.64 9.66 -8.59
CA THR A 127 16.52 8.55 -7.62
C THR A 127 17.77 7.68 -7.73
N GLN A 128 18.20 7.30 -8.94
CA GLN A 128 19.47 6.62 -9.20
C GLN A 128 20.69 7.40 -8.70
N LYS A 129 20.72 8.73 -8.85
CA LYS A 129 21.80 9.59 -8.31
C LYS A 129 21.77 9.76 -6.79
N LEU A 130 20.63 9.49 -6.15
CA LEU A 130 20.46 9.48 -4.68
C LEU A 130 20.68 8.09 -4.07
N ILE A 131 20.86 7.04 -4.89
CA ILE A 131 21.38 5.74 -4.45
C ILE A 131 22.85 5.94 -4.08
N VAL A 132 23.09 6.44 -2.87
CA VAL A 132 24.40 6.34 -2.24
C VAL A 132 24.62 4.87 -1.90
N GLU A 133 25.81 4.34 -2.17
CA GLU A 133 26.18 3.02 -1.66
C GLU A 133 25.94 2.97 -0.14
N PRO A 134 25.29 1.93 0.38
CA PRO A 134 25.00 1.86 1.80
C PRO A 134 26.32 1.82 2.60
N PRO A 135 26.37 2.44 3.79
CA PRO A 135 27.52 2.32 4.66
C PRO A 135 27.69 0.86 5.10
N LYS A 136 28.95 0.43 5.25
CA LYS A 136 29.39 -0.97 5.46
C LYS A 136 28.83 -1.68 6.71
N ASN A 137 27.98 -1.04 7.51
CA ASN A 137 27.38 -1.57 8.73
C ASN A 137 25.91 -1.94 8.51
N GLU A 138 25.69 -3.09 7.87
CA GLU A 138 24.36 -3.56 7.41
C GLU A 138 23.41 -3.96 8.55
N GLY A 139 23.92 -4.31 9.74
CA GLY A 139 23.10 -4.85 10.84
C GLY A 139 22.23 -3.84 11.59
N ALA A 140 22.78 -2.68 11.99
CA ALA A 140 22.00 -1.63 12.68
C ALA A 140 21.00 -0.93 11.75
N ALA A 141 21.33 -0.94 10.46
CA ALA A 141 20.56 -0.39 9.38
C ALA A 141 19.23 -1.13 9.12
N TYR A 142 19.32 -2.45 9.20
CA TYR A 142 18.21 -3.38 9.05
C TYR A 142 17.16 -3.17 10.15
N SER A 143 17.61 -3.12 11.41
CA SER A 143 16.74 -3.00 12.59
C SER A 143 15.89 -1.71 12.63
N ARG A 144 16.43 -0.56 12.15
CA ARG A 144 15.68 0.71 12.14
C ARG A 144 14.62 0.80 11.04
N HIS A 145 14.87 0.25 9.84
CA HIS A 145 13.85 0.19 8.79
C HIS A 145 12.69 -0.71 9.17
N GLU A 146 13.01 -1.86 9.76
CA GLU A 146 12.03 -2.79 10.30
C GLU A 146 11.16 -2.12 11.38
N ALA A 147 11.75 -1.28 12.23
CA ALA A 147 10.98 -0.52 13.22
C ALA A 147 9.98 0.48 12.60
N VAL A 148 10.37 1.23 11.56
CA VAL A 148 9.48 2.17 10.86
C VAL A 148 8.37 1.43 10.10
N TYR A 149 8.74 0.33 9.44
CA TYR A 149 7.81 -0.59 8.78
C TYR A 149 6.74 -1.07 9.77
N ASN A 150 7.17 -1.67 10.88
CA ASN A 150 6.29 -2.18 11.91
C ASN A 150 5.44 -1.08 12.55
N ALA A 151 5.98 0.13 12.75
CA ALA A 151 5.22 1.25 13.29
C ALA A 151 4.04 1.67 12.39
N ARG A 152 4.19 1.63 11.07
CA ARG A 152 3.10 1.93 10.12
C ARG A 152 2.01 0.86 10.18
N ILE A 153 2.39 -0.42 10.21
CA ILE A 153 1.46 -1.55 10.36
C ILE A 153 0.70 -1.45 11.70
N HIS A 154 1.42 -1.18 12.79
CA HIS A 154 0.83 -1.00 14.11
C HIS A 154 -0.14 0.19 14.15
N ARG A 155 0.18 1.32 13.51
CA ARG A 155 -0.71 2.47 13.40
C ARG A 155 -1.98 2.13 12.61
N ALA A 156 -1.83 1.48 11.46
CA ALA A 156 -2.94 1.09 10.59
C ALA A 156 -3.95 0.23 11.33
N ARG A 157 -3.48 -0.77 12.08
CA ARG A 157 -4.36 -1.60 12.91
C ARG A 157 -4.88 -0.87 14.16
N GLY A 158 -4.00 -0.13 14.84
CA GLY A 158 -4.30 0.54 16.11
C GLY A 158 -5.43 1.57 16.00
N ASN A 159 -5.59 2.20 14.83
CA ASN A 159 -6.70 3.11 14.54
C ASN A 159 -8.09 2.45 14.66
N PHE A 160 -8.16 1.11 14.58
CA PHE A 160 -9.40 0.34 14.62
C PHE A 160 -9.52 -0.54 15.87
N ALA A 161 -8.73 -0.30 16.92
CA ALA A 161 -8.79 -1.07 18.17
C ALA A 161 -10.17 -1.02 18.85
N SER A 162 -10.98 0.00 18.56
CA SER A 162 -12.36 0.14 19.06
C SER A 162 -13.43 -0.42 18.10
N ASP A 163 -13.05 -0.90 16.92
CA ASP A 163 -13.97 -1.54 15.98
C ASP A 163 -14.29 -2.96 16.46
N SER A 164 -15.56 -3.24 16.74
CA SER A 164 -16.00 -4.53 17.28
C SER A 164 -15.73 -5.73 16.35
N LEU A 165 -15.48 -5.50 15.06
CA LEU A 165 -15.14 -6.56 14.11
C LEU A 165 -13.64 -6.89 14.10
N VAL A 166 -12.81 -6.03 14.69
CA VAL A 166 -11.36 -6.18 14.70
C VAL A 166 -10.93 -6.89 15.97
N THR A 167 -10.32 -8.06 15.82
CA THR A 167 -9.76 -8.81 16.93
C THR A 167 -8.57 -8.07 17.57
N SER A 168 -8.44 -8.20 18.90
CA SER A 168 -7.26 -7.72 19.63
C SER A 168 -6.04 -8.62 19.45
N GLU A 169 -6.22 -9.85 18.95
CA GLU A 169 -5.16 -10.84 18.79
C GLU A 169 -4.21 -10.48 17.64
N VAL A 170 -2.93 -10.27 17.95
CA VAL A 170 -1.88 -9.97 16.97
C VAL A 170 -1.09 -11.24 16.67
N VAL A 171 -1.12 -11.69 15.42
CA VAL A 171 -0.43 -12.90 14.96
C VAL A 171 0.57 -12.55 13.88
N THR A 172 1.85 -12.73 14.18
CA THR A 172 2.93 -12.60 13.18
C THR A 172 3.03 -13.89 12.38
N HIS A 173 2.94 -13.78 11.05
CA HIS A 173 3.08 -14.91 10.12
C HIS A 173 4.50 -14.90 9.57
N GLU A 174 5.38 -15.70 10.17
CA GLU A 174 6.76 -15.87 9.69
C GLU A 174 6.80 -16.74 8.44
N VAL A 175 7.67 -16.39 7.49
CA VAL A 175 7.87 -17.18 6.28
C VAL A 175 8.57 -18.49 6.65
N SER A 176 7.94 -19.62 6.36
CA SER A 176 8.41 -20.94 6.78
C SER A 176 8.92 -21.82 5.64
N THR A 177 8.60 -21.48 4.39
CA THR A 177 9.00 -22.24 3.20
C THR A 177 9.68 -21.33 2.17
N THR A 178 10.60 -21.90 1.38
CA THR A 178 11.18 -21.15 0.27
C THR A 178 10.15 -20.93 -0.84
N LEU A 179 10.37 -19.93 -1.67
CA LEU A 179 9.47 -19.62 -2.79
C LEU A 179 9.34 -20.82 -3.75
N THR A 180 10.46 -21.46 -4.08
CA THR A 180 10.50 -22.60 -5.01
C THR A 180 9.73 -23.81 -4.49
N GLU A 181 9.77 -24.07 -3.18
CA GLU A 181 9.01 -25.16 -2.57
C GLU A 181 7.50 -24.87 -2.51
N GLU A 182 7.13 -23.60 -2.26
CA GLU A 182 5.74 -23.24 -2.04
C GLU A 182 4.96 -22.95 -3.33
N VAL A 183 5.62 -22.47 -4.40
CA VAL A 183 4.92 -22.02 -5.62
C VAL A 183 4.06 -23.11 -6.26
N THR A 184 4.48 -24.37 -6.21
CA THR A 184 3.68 -25.50 -6.70
C THR A 184 2.42 -25.71 -5.86
N PHE A 185 2.54 -25.68 -4.53
CA PHE A 185 1.37 -25.77 -3.65
C PHE A 185 0.44 -24.58 -3.84
N ALA A 186 0.99 -23.37 -3.97
CA ALA A 186 0.22 -22.16 -4.21
C ALA A 186 -0.59 -22.26 -5.52
N ALA A 187 0.04 -22.73 -6.60
CA ALA A 187 -0.62 -22.99 -7.88
C ALA A 187 -1.71 -24.06 -7.76
N GLU A 188 -1.45 -25.17 -7.05
CA GLU A 188 -2.47 -26.18 -6.79
C GLU A 188 -3.63 -25.66 -5.95
N ALA A 189 -3.37 -24.88 -4.91
CA ALA A 189 -4.40 -24.31 -4.03
C ALA A 189 -5.28 -23.32 -4.80
N LYS A 190 -4.67 -22.46 -5.64
CA LYS A 190 -5.38 -21.54 -6.51
C LYS A 190 -6.15 -22.30 -7.61
N GLY A 191 -5.57 -23.35 -8.18
CA GLY A 191 -6.20 -24.22 -9.18
C GLY A 191 -7.36 -25.09 -8.64
N LYS A 192 -7.36 -25.39 -7.34
CA LYS A 192 -8.47 -26.04 -6.61
C LYS A 192 -9.63 -25.09 -6.30
N LEU A 193 -9.54 -23.80 -6.62
CA LEU A 193 -10.74 -22.97 -6.65
C LEU A 193 -11.69 -23.57 -7.68
N ASN A 194 -12.89 -23.97 -7.26
CA ASN A 194 -13.91 -24.49 -8.16
C ASN A 194 -14.49 -23.32 -8.97
N THR A 195 -13.77 -22.95 -10.02
CA THR A 195 -14.00 -21.76 -10.83
C THR A 195 -15.35 -21.78 -11.53
N GLU A 196 -15.80 -22.98 -11.93
CA GLU A 196 -17.12 -23.21 -12.48
C GLU A 196 -18.21 -23.02 -11.42
N ALA A 197 -18.05 -23.61 -10.24
CA ALA A 197 -19.04 -23.45 -9.16
C ALA A 197 -19.15 -22.00 -8.68
N ILE A 198 -18.02 -21.30 -8.53
CA ILE A 198 -18.02 -19.88 -8.17
C ILE A 198 -18.61 -19.04 -9.31
N GLY A 199 -18.27 -19.32 -10.58
CA GLY A 199 -18.90 -18.66 -11.73
C GLY A 199 -20.42 -18.86 -11.77
N ASN A 200 -20.89 -20.06 -11.43
CA ASN A 200 -22.32 -20.37 -11.30
C ASN A 200 -22.95 -19.62 -10.13
N LEU A 201 -22.24 -19.35 -9.02
CA LEU A 201 -22.77 -18.50 -7.94
C LEU A 201 -23.16 -17.10 -8.43
N PHE A 202 -22.32 -16.47 -9.25
CA PHE A 202 -22.60 -15.15 -9.84
C PHE A 202 -23.77 -15.18 -10.83
N ASN A 203 -24.08 -16.33 -11.43
CA ASN A 203 -25.16 -16.49 -12.40
C ASN A 203 -26.47 -17.00 -11.76
N GLU A 204 -26.40 -17.75 -10.66
CA GLU A 204 -27.51 -18.51 -10.05
C GLU A 204 -27.80 -18.10 -8.59
N VAL A 205 -27.71 -16.80 -8.30
CA VAL A 205 -27.97 -16.20 -6.98
C VAL A 205 -29.31 -16.64 -6.34
N SER A 206 -30.26 -17.10 -7.15
CA SER A 206 -31.63 -17.47 -6.74
C SER A 206 -31.78 -18.86 -6.10
N ASN A 207 -30.80 -19.77 -6.17
CA ASN A 207 -30.96 -21.15 -5.67
C ASN A 207 -30.20 -21.40 -4.34
N SER A 208 -30.94 -21.50 -3.23
CA SER A 208 -30.35 -21.56 -1.88
C SER A 208 -29.70 -22.89 -1.48
N GLU A 209 -30.00 -24.02 -2.13
CA GLU A 209 -29.33 -25.29 -1.82
C GLU A 209 -27.97 -25.40 -2.50
N ILE A 210 -27.88 -24.99 -3.77
CA ILE A 210 -26.62 -24.90 -4.52
C ILE A 210 -25.65 -23.95 -3.81
N MET A 211 -26.16 -22.82 -3.34
CA MET A 211 -25.38 -21.83 -2.58
C MET A 211 -24.62 -22.45 -1.39
N ASN A 212 -25.28 -23.25 -0.55
CA ASN A 212 -24.63 -23.80 0.65
C ASN A 212 -23.49 -24.78 0.35
N VAL A 213 -23.63 -25.60 -0.70
CA VAL A 213 -22.58 -26.56 -1.12
C VAL A 213 -21.38 -25.80 -1.66
N VAL A 214 -21.60 -24.86 -2.58
CA VAL A 214 -20.52 -24.08 -3.19
C VAL A 214 -19.81 -23.20 -2.16
N LEU A 215 -20.54 -22.68 -1.15
CA LEU A 215 -19.93 -21.91 -0.06
C LEU A 215 -18.99 -22.75 0.81
N LYS A 216 -19.33 -24.02 1.06
CA LYS A 216 -18.45 -24.93 1.81
C LYS A 216 -17.17 -25.21 1.03
N GLU A 217 -17.29 -25.54 -0.25
CA GLU A 217 -16.14 -25.74 -1.15
C GLU A 217 -15.28 -24.48 -1.25
N THR A 218 -15.91 -23.32 -1.39
CA THR A 218 -15.25 -22.01 -1.42
C THR A 218 -14.42 -21.77 -0.16
N LYS A 219 -14.97 -22.05 1.02
CA LYS A 219 -14.25 -21.90 2.28
C LYS A 219 -13.03 -22.82 2.37
N GLU A 220 -13.14 -24.05 1.91
CA GLU A 220 -12.02 -25.01 1.88
C GLU A 220 -10.92 -24.52 0.92
N SER A 221 -11.28 -24.08 -0.29
CA SER A 221 -10.31 -23.54 -1.26
C SER A 221 -9.64 -22.26 -0.76
N VAL A 222 -10.40 -21.32 -0.18
CA VAL A 222 -9.83 -20.11 0.44
C VAL A 222 -8.90 -20.47 1.60
N ASN A 223 -9.27 -21.44 2.45
CA ASN A 223 -8.39 -21.88 3.52
C ASN A 223 -7.06 -22.44 3.00
N ASN A 224 -7.06 -23.18 1.89
CA ASN A 224 -5.81 -23.66 1.27
C ASN A 224 -4.94 -22.49 0.75
N ILE A 225 -5.56 -21.45 0.20
CA ILE A 225 -4.86 -20.23 -0.23
C ILE A 225 -4.25 -19.51 0.98
N VAL A 226 -5.01 -19.36 2.07
CA VAL A 226 -4.54 -18.75 3.33
C VAL A 226 -3.36 -19.55 3.89
N GLU A 227 -3.47 -20.86 3.96
CA GLU A 227 -2.38 -21.75 4.41
C GLU A 227 -1.09 -21.57 3.60
N SER A 228 -1.22 -21.50 2.27
CA SER A 228 -0.07 -21.23 1.41
C SER A 228 0.53 -19.85 1.67
N MET A 229 -0.32 -18.82 1.77
CA MET A 229 0.12 -17.45 1.96
C MET A 229 0.74 -17.19 3.33
N ILE A 230 0.31 -17.91 4.37
CA ILE A 230 0.95 -17.89 5.69
C ILE A 230 2.39 -18.39 5.56
N ARG A 231 2.59 -19.56 4.93
CA ARG A 231 3.92 -20.16 4.74
C ARG A 231 4.82 -19.32 3.85
N ASN A 232 4.31 -18.82 2.72
CA ASN A 232 5.01 -17.89 1.86
C ASN A 232 4.04 -16.96 1.08
N PRO A 233 4.03 -15.65 1.35
CA PRO A 233 3.09 -14.71 0.70
C PRO A 233 3.46 -14.36 -0.75
N ASP A 234 4.71 -14.60 -1.17
CA ASP A 234 5.16 -14.31 -2.52
C ASP A 234 4.76 -15.44 -3.49
N ALA A 235 4.71 -16.69 -2.99
CA ALA A 235 4.35 -17.87 -3.78
C ALA A 235 2.95 -17.74 -4.41
N MET A 236 1.95 -17.28 -3.68
CA MET A 236 0.59 -17.10 -4.20
C MET A 236 0.50 -16.01 -5.28
N ARG A 237 1.40 -15.02 -5.25
CA ARG A 237 1.46 -13.96 -6.27
C ARG A 237 2.15 -14.42 -7.55
N LEU A 238 3.12 -15.33 -7.44
CA LEU A 238 3.77 -15.97 -8.59
C LEU A 238 3.04 -17.20 -9.11
N ALA A 239 2.07 -17.72 -8.35
CA ALA A 239 1.18 -18.79 -8.77
C ALA A 239 0.21 -18.27 -9.84
N ASP A 240 0.75 -17.81 -10.96
CA ASP A 240 0.02 -17.57 -12.18
C ASP A 240 0.21 -18.77 -13.08
N ASP A 241 -0.59 -19.79 -12.78
CA ASP A 241 -0.89 -20.81 -13.77
C ASP A 241 -2.35 -21.18 -13.61
N ILE A 242 -3.22 -20.26 -14.02
CA ILE A 242 -4.61 -20.62 -14.23
C ILE A 242 -4.97 -20.26 -15.64
N LYS A 243 -5.01 -21.34 -16.45
CA LYS A 243 -5.85 -21.52 -17.63
C LYS A 243 -6.76 -20.32 -17.82
N ALA A 244 -6.47 -19.55 -18.87
CA ALA A 244 -7.21 -18.36 -19.28
C ALA A 244 -8.64 -18.41 -18.77
N TYR A 245 -8.92 -17.69 -17.69
CA TYR A 245 -10.28 -17.58 -17.20
C TYR A 245 -11.07 -16.87 -18.29
N ASP A 246 -12.01 -17.58 -18.92
CA ASP A 246 -12.88 -16.99 -19.93
C ASP A 246 -13.74 -15.84 -19.35
N ASN A 247 -13.77 -15.68 -18.03
CA ASN A 247 -14.55 -14.68 -17.30
C ASN A 247 -13.65 -13.69 -16.52
N LEU A 248 -13.54 -12.46 -17.04
CA LEU A 248 -12.77 -11.35 -16.44
C LEU A 248 -13.26 -10.93 -15.04
N SER A 249 -14.57 -10.99 -14.76
CA SER A 249 -15.11 -10.64 -13.43
C SER A 249 -14.69 -11.67 -12.37
N TYR A 250 -14.57 -12.93 -12.78
CA TYR A 250 -14.12 -14.00 -11.89
C TYR A 250 -12.64 -13.83 -11.51
N LYS A 251 -11.78 -13.54 -12.50
CA LYS A 251 -10.37 -13.23 -12.25
C LYS A 251 -10.23 -12.07 -11.26
N HIS A 252 -11.01 -11.01 -11.44
CA HIS A 252 -11.06 -9.87 -10.51
C HIS A 252 -11.37 -10.30 -9.08
N ALA A 253 -12.42 -11.11 -8.86
CA ALA A 253 -12.81 -11.56 -7.53
C ALA A 253 -11.72 -12.42 -6.86
N VAL A 254 -11.01 -13.26 -7.61
CA VAL A 254 -9.88 -14.04 -7.11
C VAL A 254 -8.69 -13.14 -6.73
N ASP A 255 -8.34 -12.17 -7.59
CA ASP A 255 -7.24 -11.24 -7.33
C ASP A 255 -7.53 -10.37 -6.08
N VAL A 256 -8.76 -9.91 -5.94
CA VAL A 256 -9.24 -9.19 -4.75
C VAL A 256 -9.16 -10.08 -3.51
N SER A 257 -9.61 -11.34 -3.58
CA SER A 257 -9.53 -12.31 -2.49
C SER A 257 -8.08 -12.50 -2.01
N ILE A 258 -7.15 -12.76 -2.94
CA ILE A 258 -5.73 -12.96 -2.66
C ILE A 258 -5.12 -11.71 -2.02
N LEU A 259 -5.38 -10.52 -2.55
CA LEU A 259 -4.82 -9.28 -2.00
C LEU A 259 -5.44 -8.91 -0.65
N MET A 260 -6.72 -9.20 -0.40
CA MET A 260 -7.33 -9.03 0.92
C MET A 260 -6.68 -9.92 1.98
N ILE A 261 -6.38 -11.18 1.64
CA ILE A 261 -5.64 -12.10 2.54
C ILE A 261 -4.23 -11.55 2.79
N ALA A 262 -3.52 -11.13 1.74
CA ALA A 262 -2.16 -10.62 1.87
C ALA A 262 -2.11 -9.35 2.72
N PHE A 263 -3.09 -8.46 2.56
CA PHE A 263 -3.21 -7.25 3.33
C PHE A 263 -3.51 -7.55 4.80
N GLY A 264 -4.44 -8.48 5.08
CA GLY A 264 -4.73 -8.90 6.45
C GLY A 264 -3.54 -9.57 7.14
N ARG A 265 -2.78 -10.39 6.41
CA ARG A 265 -1.54 -11.03 6.90
C ARG A 265 -0.53 -9.97 7.31
N GLU A 266 -0.37 -8.94 6.49
CA GLU A 266 0.54 -7.82 6.77
C GLU A 266 0.08 -6.97 7.97
N LEU A 267 -1.22 -6.92 8.24
CA LEU A 267 -1.80 -6.31 9.45
C LEU A 267 -1.79 -7.24 10.67
N HIS A 268 -1.10 -8.39 10.58
CA HIS A 268 -0.95 -9.40 11.63
C HIS A 268 -2.29 -9.97 12.12
N LEU A 269 -3.28 -10.07 11.24
CA LEU A 269 -4.58 -10.65 11.58
C LEU A 269 -4.48 -12.18 11.69
N PRO A 270 -5.23 -12.81 12.62
CA PRO A 270 -5.20 -14.25 12.81
C PRO A 270 -5.79 -14.98 11.60
N LYS A 271 -5.40 -16.25 11.44
CA LYS A 271 -5.72 -17.07 10.27
C LYS A 271 -7.22 -17.14 9.97
N ASP A 272 -8.05 -17.28 10.98
CA ASP A 272 -9.52 -17.34 10.83
C ASP A 272 -10.07 -16.05 10.21
N VAL A 273 -9.58 -14.88 10.64
CA VAL A 273 -9.89 -13.60 10.00
C VAL A 273 -9.39 -13.56 8.56
N LEU A 274 -8.18 -14.05 8.28
CA LEU A 274 -7.67 -14.12 6.90
C LEU A 274 -8.58 -14.94 5.98
N VAL A 275 -9.13 -16.07 6.46
CA VAL A 275 -10.10 -16.86 5.70
C VAL A 275 -11.38 -16.05 5.41
N GLU A 276 -11.89 -15.32 6.40
CA GLU A 276 -13.07 -14.47 6.20
C GLU A 276 -12.80 -13.30 5.25
N LEU A 277 -11.59 -12.71 5.26
CA LEU A 277 -11.17 -11.71 4.28
C LEU A 277 -11.12 -12.28 2.86
N GLY A 278 -10.59 -13.49 2.69
CA GLY A 278 -10.55 -14.17 1.41
C GLY A 278 -11.95 -14.47 0.87
N ILE A 279 -12.86 -14.96 1.71
CA ILE A 279 -14.26 -15.21 1.33
C ILE A 279 -14.96 -13.90 0.98
N GLY A 280 -14.79 -12.86 1.80
CA GLY A 280 -15.38 -11.55 1.55
C GLY A 280 -14.90 -10.92 0.25
N GLY A 281 -13.59 -10.99 -0.03
CA GLY A 281 -13.02 -10.51 -1.29
C GLY A 281 -13.54 -11.27 -2.52
N LEU A 282 -13.78 -12.58 -2.40
CA LEU A 282 -14.35 -13.36 -3.50
C LEU A 282 -15.83 -13.05 -3.76
N LEU A 283 -16.59 -12.71 -2.71
CA LEU A 283 -18.04 -12.51 -2.78
C LEU A 283 -18.47 -11.04 -2.82
N HIS A 284 -17.55 -10.06 -2.78
CA HIS A 284 -17.91 -8.64 -2.66
C HIS A 284 -18.91 -8.17 -3.73
N ASP A 285 -18.69 -8.60 -4.99
CA ASP A 285 -19.49 -8.28 -6.16
C ASP A 285 -20.55 -9.36 -6.50
N ILE A 286 -20.87 -10.29 -5.59
CA ILE A 286 -21.75 -11.44 -5.91
C ILE A 286 -23.16 -11.05 -6.38
N GLY A 287 -23.62 -9.84 -6.04
CA GLY A 287 -24.89 -9.30 -6.49
C GLY A 287 -24.85 -8.63 -7.86
N GLU A 288 -23.69 -8.56 -8.53
CA GLU A 288 -23.57 -7.90 -9.83
C GLU A 288 -24.35 -8.69 -10.90
N VAL A 289 -25.40 -8.09 -11.46
CA VAL A 289 -26.10 -8.63 -12.62
C VAL A 289 -25.34 -8.24 -13.89
N LYS A 290 -24.80 -9.23 -14.60
CA LYS A 290 -24.17 -8.99 -15.90
C LYS A 290 -25.24 -8.74 -16.97
N PRO A 291 -25.17 -7.63 -17.71
CA PRO A 291 -26.07 -7.43 -18.84
C PRO A 291 -25.74 -8.44 -19.95
N PRO A 292 -26.75 -8.94 -20.69
CA PRO A 292 -26.56 -9.93 -21.75
C PRO A 292 -25.59 -9.52 -22.86
N ASP A 293 -25.37 -8.21 -23.02
CA ASP A 293 -24.48 -7.64 -24.05
C ASP A 293 -23.04 -7.41 -23.57
N GLY A 294 -22.71 -7.76 -22.32
CA GLY A 294 -21.37 -7.68 -21.75
C GLY A 294 -20.81 -6.26 -21.61
N LYS A 295 -21.61 -5.22 -21.88
CA LYS A 295 -21.15 -3.83 -21.82
C LYS A 295 -21.30 -3.27 -20.40
N ASP A 296 -20.29 -2.50 -19.99
CA ASP A 296 -20.21 -1.91 -18.66
C ASP A 296 -21.45 -1.04 -18.33
N VAL A 297 -22.23 -1.48 -17.35
CA VAL A 297 -23.45 -0.81 -16.88
C VAL A 297 -23.15 0.56 -16.26
N ARG A 298 -21.94 0.78 -15.73
CA ARG A 298 -21.56 1.97 -14.96
C ARG A 298 -21.44 3.24 -15.81
N VAL A 299 -21.21 3.10 -17.10
CA VAL A 299 -20.89 4.22 -18.03
C VAL A 299 -21.99 4.50 -19.04
N ARG A 300 -23.16 3.86 -18.92
CA ARG A 300 -24.24 3.96 -19.92
C ARG A 300 -25.15 5.16 -19.69
N ASN A 301 -25.65 5.32 -18.45
CA ASN A 301 -26.44 6.47 -18.00
C ASN A 301 -26.68 6.39 -16.47
N ILE A 302 -27.27 7.45 -15.90
CA ILE A 302 -27.56 7.57 -14.46
C ILE A 302 -28.48 6.45 -13.95
N ALA A 303 -29.50 6.06 -14.71
CA ALA A 303 -30.42 5.00 -14.29
C ALA A 303 -29.72 3.63 -14.22
N MET A 304 -28.84 3.34 -15.16
CA MET A 304 -28.03 2.12 -15.16
C MET A 304 -26.96 2.14 -14.06
N TYR A 305 -26.45 3.32 -13.70
CA TYR A 305 -25.59 3.49 -12.53
C TYR A 305 -26.36 3.25 -11.21
N GLN A 306 -27.63 3.64 -11.13
CA GLN A 306 -28.48 3.32 -9.97
C GLN A 306 -28.75 1.82 -9.84
N ILE A 307 -29.01 1.13 -10.97
CA ILE A 307 -29.12 -0.33 -11.01
C ILE A 307 -27.80 -0.96 -10.58
N TYR A 308 -26.66 -0.45 -11.07
CA TYR A 308 -25.36 -0.94 -10.64
C TYR A 308 -25.22 -0.85 -9.12
N ARG A 309 -25.59 0.26 -8.49
CA ARG A 309 -25.49 0.41 -7.02
C ARG A 309 -26.32 -0.60 -6.23
N SER A 310 -27.36 -1.22 -6.80
CA SER A 310 -28.17 -2.22 -6.09
C SER A 310 -27.42 -3.52 -5.81
N HIS A 311 -26.33 -3.81 -6.54
CA HIS A 311 -25.60 -5.08 -6.38
C HIS A 311 -25.09 -5.31 -4.95
N VAL A 312 -24.86 -4.23 -4.19
CA VAL A 312 -24.48 -4.33 -2.77
C VAL A 312 -25.61 -4.96 -1.96
N GLU A 313 -26.85 -4.46 -2.15
CA GLU A 313 -28.03 -4.99 -1.48
C GLU A 313 -28.39 -6.38 -1.98
N ASP A 314 -28.30 -6.60 -3.30
CA ASP A 314 -28.54 -7.89 -3.94
C ASP A 314 -27.52 -8.94 -3.46
N GLY A 315 -26.26 -8.56 -3.29
CA GLY A 315 -25.20 -9.42 -2.76
C GLY A 315 -25.43 -9.79 -1.30
N LEU A 316 -25.85 -8.83 -0.47
CA LEU A 316 -26.26 -9.12 0.92
C LEU A 316 -27.50 -10.02 0.98
N ALA A 317 -28.45 -9.87 0.06
CA ALA A 317 -29.61 -10.74 -0.05
C ALA A 317 -29.22 -12.17 -0.46
N ALA A 318 -28.27 -12.31 -1.40
CA ALA A 318 -27.73 -13.59 -1.86
C ALA A 318 -27.16 -14.42 -0.70
N ILE A 319 -26.37 -13.77 0.16
CA ILE A 319 -25.71 -14.45 1.29
C ILE A 319 -26.58 -14.54 2.55
N LYS A 320 -27.81 -14.01 2.53
CA LYS A 320 -28.67 -13.89 3.72
C LYS A 320 -29.01 -15.24 4.37
N LYS A 321 -29.17 -16.29 3.56
CA LYS A 321 -29.48 -17.65 4.03
C LYS A 321 -28.23 -18.42 4.50
N GLY A 322 -27.03 -17.94 4.17
CA GLY A 322 -25.77 -18.54 4.62
C GLY A 322 -25.36 -18.04 6.01
N ASN A 323 -24.69 -18.90 6.79
CA ASN A 323 -24.14 -18.52 8.08
C ASN A 323 -22.78 -17.78 7.91
N HIS A 324 -22.80 -16.64 7.24
CA HIS A 324 -21.61 -15.82 7.02
C HIS A 324 -21.29 -14.93 8.22
N SER A 325 -20.00 -14.76 8.48
CA SER A 325 -19.50 -13.89 9.52
C SER A 325 -19.89 -12.43 9.28
N SER A 326 -19.85 -11.64 10.34
CA SER A 326 -20.02 -10.20 10.27
C SER A 326 -18.92 -9.52 9.43
N ILE A 327 -17.74 -10.14 9.30
CA ILE A 327 -16.63 -9.65 8.47
C ILE A 327 -17.01 -9.71 6.99
N VAL A 328 -17.44 -10.88 6.50
CA VAL A 328 -17.87 -11.07 5.11
C VAL A 328 -19.03 -10.12 4.77
N LYS A 329 -20.02 -10.01 5.67
CA LYS A 329 -21.15 -9.09 5.50
C LYS A 329 -20.70 -7.63 5.45
N ALA A 330 -19.74 -7.23 6.28
CA ALA A 330 -19.21 -5.86 6.27
C ALA A 330 -18.46 -5.54 4.98
N ILE A 331 -17.65 -6.48 4.46
CA ILE A 331 -16.94 -6.34 3.18
C ILE A 331 -17.94 -6.10 2.05
N ILE A 332 -18.94 -6.97 1.89
CA ILE A 332 -19.97 -6.82 0.86
C ILE A 332 -20.74 -5.50 1.05
N ALA A 333 -21.16 -5.18 2.27
CA ALA A 333 -21.96 -3.98 2.52
C ALA A 333 -21.22 -2.66 2.32
N GLN A 334 -19.88 -2.65 2.36
CA GLN A 334 -19.09 -1.42 2.51
C GLN A 334 -18.02 -1.20 1.45
N HIS A 335 -17.83 -2.10 0.47
CA HIS A 335 -16.73 -1.97 -0.49
C HIS A 335 -16.81 -0.74 -1.42
N HIS A 336 -18.01 -0.16 -1.55
CA HIS A 336 -18.22 1.11 -2.24
C HIS A 336 -18.38 2.32 -1.30
N GLU A 337 -18.28 2.14 0.01
CA GLU A 337 -18.19 3.26 0.95
C GLU A 337 -16.81 3.95 0.79
N ARG A 338 -16.73 5.22 1.15
CA ARG A 338 -15.51 6.03 0.99
C ARG A 338 -15.21 6.80 2.26
N TYR A 339 -13.94 6.99 2.57
CA TYR A 339 -13.47 7.52 3.85
C TYR A 339 -14.13 8.87 4.24
N ASN A 340 -14.38 9.73 3.26
CA ASN A 340 -15.05 11.04 3.41
C ASN A 340 -16.59 11.01 3.32
N GLY A 341 -17.22 9.84 3.17
CA GLY A 341 -18.68 9.71 3.06
C GLY A 341 -19.26 9.87 1.66
N THR A 342 -18.46 10.04 0.61
CA THR A 342 -18.99 10.17 -0.77
C THR A 342 -19.36 8.82 -1.41
N GLY A 343 -19.20 7.72 -0.68
CA GLY A 343 -19.49 6.37 -1.13
C GLY A 343 -20.96 5.97 -1.02
N TYR A 344 -21.23 4.68 -1.21
CA TYR A 344 -22.56 4.10 -1.16
C TYR A 344 -22.50 2.66 -0.59
N PRO A 345 -23.64 2.07 -0.15
CA PRO A 345 -25.01 2.57 -0.22
C PRO A 345 -25.40 3.60 0.85
N ASN A 346 -24.74 3.62 2.01
CA ASN A 346 -25.18 4.42 3.15
C ASN A 346 -24.45 5.76 3.31
N GLY A 347 -23.34 5.98 2.60
CA GLY A 347 -22.55 7.21 2.73
C GLY A 347 -21.84 7.29 4.09
N LEU A 348 -21.35 6.15 4.60
CA LEU A 348 -20.64 6.09 5.87
C LEU A 348 -19.31 6.86 5.80
N ARG A 349 -18.89 7.46 6.91
CA ARG A 349 -17.72 8.36 6.95
C ARG A 349 -16.82 8.06 8.14
N ASN A 350 -15.51 8.17 7.92
CA ASN A 350 -14.48 7.96 8.94
C ASN A 350 -13.58 9.19 9.16
N ASP A 351 -13.57 10.16 8.24
CA ASP A 351 -12.83 11.41 8.42
C ASP A 351 -13.42 12.28 9.56
N LYS A 352 -12.66 13.29 10.00
CA LYS A 352 -13.00 14.15 11.15
C LYS A 352 -13.63 15.50 10.77
N LYS A 353 -14.02 15.76 9.51
CA LYS A 353 -14.49 17.11 9.15
C LYS A 353 -15.83 17.41 9.81
N GLU A 354 -15.86 18.53 10.52
CA GLU A 354 -17.08 19.22 10.93
C GLU A 354 -17.93 19.50 9.69
N THR A 355 -19.24 19.28 9.80
CA THR A 355 -20.18 19.77 8.81
C THR A 355 -20.10 21.30 8.76
N GLU A 356 -20.41 21.90 7.61
CA GLU A 356 -20.41 23.37 7.40
C GLU A 356 -21.29 24.16 8.39
N ALA A 357 -22.06 23.46 9.23
CA ALA A 357 -22.94 24.04 10.25
C ALA A 357 -22.27 24.37 11.60
N GLY A 358 -20.95 24.18 11.78
CA GLY A 358 -20.22 24.67 12.97
C GLY A 358 -20.66 24.07 14.31
N GLU A 359 -21.54 23.07 14.29
CA GLU A 359 -21.80 22.21 15.44
C GLU A 359 -20.73 21.12 15.43
N ALA A 360 -20.03 20.93 16.55
CA ALA A 360 -19.14 19.80 16.76
C ALA A 360 -19.92 18.53 16.39
N SER A 361 -19.69 18.02 15.18
CA SER A 361 -20.45 16.89 14.66
C SER A 361 -20.21 15.76 15.64
N SER A 362 -21.27 15.34 16.33
CA SER A 362 -21.25 14.10 17.09
C SER A 362 -20.59 13.05 16.20
N PRO A 363 -19.66 12.23 16.71
CA PRO A 363 -18.97 11.24 15.91
C PRO A 363 -20.01 10.45 15.10
N PRO A 364 -19.77 10.17 13.80
CA PRO A 364 -20.78 9.54 12.95
C PRO A 364 -21.32 8.31 13.65
N ALA A 365 -22.66 8.20 13.76
CA ALA A 365 -23.34 7.17 14.55
C ALA A 365 -22.92 5.74 14.13
N LYS A 366 -22.45 5.59 12.89
CA LYS A 366 -21.85 4.38 12.34
C LYS A 366 -20.70 4.75 11.40
N LYS A 367 -19.56 4.08 11.56
CA LYS A 367 -18.38 4.22 10.71
C LYS A 367 -18.26 3.04 9.75
N ILE A 368 -17.48 3.23 8.69
CA ILE A 368 -16.99 2.13 7.87
C ILE A 368 -16.06 1.28 8.75
N SER A 369 -16.25 -0.04 8.69
CA SER A 369 -15.36 -0.98 9.39
C SER A 369 -13.96 -0.97 8.78
N MET A 370 -12.97 -1.44 9.54
CA MET A 370 -11.62 -1.65 9.01
C MET A 370 -11.63 -2.46 7.71
N TYR A 371 -12.40 -3.55 7.67
CA TYR A 371 -12.46 -4.44 6.51
C TYR A 371 -13.17 -3.81 5.30
N GLY A 372 -14.17 -2.95 5.54
CA GLY A 372 -14.81 -2.13 4.50
C GLY A 372 -13.85 -1.11 3.86
N LEU A 373 -13.00 -0.49 4.68
CA LEU A 373 -11.95 0.41 4.20
C LEU A 373 -10.84 -0.33 3.44
N MET A 374 -10.46 -1.54 3.90
CA MET A 374 -9.48 -2.38 3.22
C MET A 374 -9.96 -2.80 1.83
N ILE A 375 -11.18 -3.32 1.70
CA ILE A 375 -11.70 -3.79 0.41
C ILE A 375 -11.86 -2.64 -0.59
N ALA A 376 -12.23 -1.44 -0.16
CA ALA A 376 -12.32 -0.27 -1.04
C ALA A 376 -10.97 0.06 -1.71
N ILE A 377 -9.88 -0.08 -0.98
CA ILE A 377 -8.51 0.09 -1.49
C ILE A 377 -8.16 -1.04 -2.47
N VAL A 378 -8.38 -2.29 -2.05
CA VAL A 378 -8.00 -3.47 -2.84
C VAL A 378 -8.78 -3.56 -4.15
N ASP A 379 -10.10 -3.40 -4.12
CA ASP A 379 -10.95 -3.44 -5.33
C ASP A 379 -10.56 -2.34 -6.34
N THR A 380 -10.28 -1.13 -5.85
CA THR A 380 -9.79 -0.04 -6.69
C THR A 380 -8.46 -0.41 -7.34
N TYR A 381 -7.51 -0.93 -6.57
CA TYR A 381 -6.19 -1.33 -7.06
C TYR A 381 -6.30 -2.40 -8.16
N VAL A 382 -6.99 -3.51 -7.89
CA VAL A 382 -7.13 -4.64 -8.83
C VAL A 382 -7.81 -4.15 -10.11
N SER A 383 -8.87 -3.36 -9.99
CA SER A 383 -9.60 -2.81 -11.12
C SER A 383 -8.74 -1.96 -12.05
N MET A 384 -7.76 -1.23 -11.51
CA MET A 384 -6.83 -0.41 -12.29
C MET A 384 -5.75 -1.27 -12.97
N VAL A 385 -5.16 -2.21 -12.24
CA VAL A 385 -4.03 -3.02 -12.74
C VAL A 385 -4.49 -4.07 -13.76
N ALA A 386 -5.60 -4.75 -13.50
CA ALA A 386 -6.13 -5.77 -14.40
C ALA A 386 -6.64 -5.18 -15.74
N GLY A 387 -7.01 -3.90 -15.74
CA GLY A 387 -7.78 -3.27 -16.80
C GLY A 387 -9.23 -3.79 -16.84
N ARG A 388 -10.20 -2.90 -17.05
CA ARG A 388 -11.61 -3.28 -17.25
C ARG A 388 -12.13 -2.72 -18.57
N ASN A 389 -12.99 -3.49 -19.25
CA ASN A 389 -13.93 -3.03 -20.29
C ASN A 389 -13.35 -1.94 -21.22
N THR A 390 -12.41 -2.33 -22.10
CA THR A 390 -11.75 -1.47 -23.12
C THR A 390 -10.64 -0.51 -22.62
N LYS A 391 -10.34 -0.44 -21.32
CA LYS A 391 -9.19 0.35 -20.81
C LYS A 391 -7.92 -0.51 -20.74
N GLU A 392 -6.80 0.11 -21.13
CA GLU A 392 -5.46 -0.47 -21.01
C GLU A 392 -5.10 -0.74 -19.54
N ARG A 393 -4.30 -1.80 -19.31
CA ARG A 393 -3.75 -2.10 -17.98
C ARG A 393 -2.89 -0.93 -17.51
N ILE A 394 -3.09 -0.51 -16.25
CA ILE A 394 -2.28 0.52 -15.61
C ILE A 394 -1.17 -0.17 -14.81
N ALA A 395 0.02 0.40 -14.85
CA ALA A 395 1.14 -0.10 -14.06
C ALA A 395 0.82 -0.06 -12.55
N PRO A 396 1.13 -1.12 -11.78
CA PRO A 396 1.00 -1.16 -10.32
C PRO A 396 1.47 0.09 -9.57
N SER A 397 2.63 0.64 -9.96
CA SER A 397 3.17 1.87 -9.38
C SER A 397 2.24 3.08 -9.55
N ILE A 398 1.58 3.19 -10.70
CA ILE A 398 0.61 4.25 -11.01
C ILE A 398 -0.71 4.02 -10.29
N ALA A 399 -1.17 2.76 -10.16
CA ALA A 399 -2.36 2.44 -9.37
C ALA A 399 -2.17 2.80 -7.88
N MET A 400 -1.01 2.48 -7.32
CA MET A 400 -0.67 2.87 -5.94
C MET A 400 -0.55 4.39 -5.75
N ALA A 401 -0.01 5.08 -6.75
CA ALA A 401 0.04 6.55 -6.75
C ALA A 401 -1.36 7.16 -6.68
N TYR A 402 -2.30 6.65 -7.50
CA TYR A 402 -3.69 7.10 -7.50
C TYR A 402 -4.37 6.91 -6.14
N ILE A 403 -4.18 5.74 -5.52
CA ILE A 403 -4.74 5.42 -4.20
C ILE A 403 -4.17 6.36 -3.14
N THR A 404 -2.85 6.58 -3.15
CA THR A 404 -2.19 7.40 -2.14
C THR A 404 -2.61 8.87 -2.23
N GLN A 405 -2.75 9.40 -3.44
CA GLN A 405 -3.26 10.77 -3.67
C GLN A 405 -4.67 10.98 -3.11
N ARG A 406 -5.45 9.91 -2.94
CA ARG A 406 -6.81 9.95 -2.41
C ARG A 406 -6.90 9.53 -0.95
N ALA A 407 -5.78 9.29 -0.29
CA ALA A 407 -5.72 9.08 1.14
C ALA A 407 -6.31 10.28 1.88
N GLY A 408 -7.17 10.02 2.87
CA GLY A 408 -7.88 11.06 3.61
C GLY A 408 -9.10 11.64 2.88
N MET A 409 -9.31 11.26 1.62
CA MET A 409 -10.51 11.56 0.85
C MET A 409 -11.32 10.29 0.62
N GLU A 410 -10.90 9.45 -0.32
CA GLU A 410 -11.62 8.23 -0.67
C GLU A 410 -11.21 7.06 0.21
N PHE A 411 -9.95 7.05 0.69
CA PHE A 411 -9.33 5.94 1.41
C PHE A 411 -8.77 6.36 2.77
N ASP A 412 -8.71 5.42 3.71
CA ASP A 412 -8.08 5.68 5.01
C ASP A 412 -6.55 5.79 4.86
N PRO A 413 -5.92 6.89 5.34
CA PRO A 413 -4.48 7.11 5.14
C PRO A 413 -3.59 6.02 5.73
N ALA A 414 -3.90 5.51 6.92
CA ALA A 414 -3.04 4.53 7.58
C ALA A 414 -3.15 3.17 6.89
N LEU A 415 -4.33 2.81 6.39
CA LEU A 415 -4.51 1.62 5.56
C LEU A 415 -3.86 1.79 4.18
N CYS A 416 -3.86 2.98 3.56
CA CYS A 416 -3.09 3.22 2.32
C CYS A 416 -1.59 2.97 2.53
N ASP A 417 -1.01 3.50 3.61
CA ASP A 417 0.41 3.30 3.96
C ASP A 417 0.75 1.82 4.19
N ALA A 418 -0.14 1.08 4.83
CA ALA A 418 0.03 -0.35 5.05
C ALA A 418 -0.14 -1.13 3.73
N PHE A 419 -1.11 -0.80 2.89
CA PHE A 419 -1.32 -1.43 1.59
C PHE A 419 -0.14 -1.19 0.64
N ALA A 420 0.47 -0.01 0.65
CA ALA A 420 1.69 0.27 -0.11
C ALA A 420 2.85 -0.65 0.29
N GLN A 421 2.91 -1.11 1.54
CA GLN A 421 3.91 -2.08 1.99
C GLN A 421 3.61 -3.50 1.48
N VAL A 422 2.32 -3.84 1.31
CA VAL A 422 1.87 -5.12 0.73
C VAL A 422 2.21 -5.21 -0.77
N ILE A 423 2.05 -4.10 -1.50
CA ILE A 423 2.32 -4.06 -2.95
C ILE A 423 3.81 -3.86 -3.25
N GLY A 424 4.52 -3.06 -2.46
CA GLY A 424 5.90 -2.69 -2.73
C GLY A 424 6.04 -1.72 -3.92
N VAL A 425 7.28 -1.30 -4.21
CA VAL A 425 7.55 -0.43 -5.38
C VAL A 425 7.52 -1.25 -6.68
N TYR A 426 8.06 -2.46 -6.61
CA TYR A 426 8.05 -3.44 -7.68
C TYR A 426 7.35 -4.69 -7.17
N PRO A 427 6.07 -4.91 -7.52
CA PRO A 427 5.30 -6.03 -7.01
C PRO A 427 5.83 -7.35 -7.56
N VAL A 428 5.72 -8.42 -6.76
CA VAL A 428 5.99 -9.79 -7.22
C VAL A 428 5.06 -10.11 -8.40
N GLY A 429 5.62 -10.72 -9.45
CA GLY A 429 4.95 -10.97 -10.73
C GLY A 429 5.00 -9.79 -11.71
N GLY A 430 5.42 -8.60 -11.27
CA GLY A 430 5.61 -7.44 -12.15
C GLY A 430 6.84 -7.59 -13.04
N TYR A 431 6.78 -7.01 -14.23
CA TYR A 431 7.89 -7.00 -15.19
C TYR A 431 8.66 -5.69 -15.13
N VAL A 432 9.98 -5.77 -15.26
CA VAL A 432 10.89 -4.63 -15.20
C VAL A 432 11.92 -4.71 -16.32
N GLU A 433 12.27 -3.56 -16.89
CA GLU A 433 13.43 -3.41 -17.78
C GLU A 433 14.62 -2.96 -16.94
N LEU A 434 15.75 -3.65 -17.08
CA LEU A 434 17.00 -3.27 -16.42
C LEU A 434 17.73 -2.16 -17.20
N ASN A 435 18.67 -1.48 -16.55
CA ASN A 435 19.56 -0.50 -17.20
C ASN A 435 20.39 -1.07 -18.35
N THR A 436 20.53 -2.39 -18.41
CA THR A 436 21.19 -3.17 -19.49
C THR A 436 20.26 -3.49 -20.66
N GLY A 437 18.96 -3.20 -20.57
CA GLY A 437 17.95 -3.51 -21.58
C GLY A 437 17.27 -4.87 -21.43
N GLU A 438 17.77 -5.75 -20.56
CA GLU A 438 17.14 -7.04 -20.24
C GLU A 438 15.75 -6.85 -19.61
N ILE A 439 14.84 -7.81 -19.82
CA ILE A 439 13.54 -7.86 -19.13
C ILE A 439 13.56 -8.95 -18.07
N ALA A 440 13.06 -8.62 -16.89
CA ALA A 440 12.97 -9.54 -15.78
C ALA A 440 11.58 -9.49 -15.12
N VAL A 441 11.20 -10.60 -14.51
CA VAL A 441 10.04 -10.68 -13.60
C VAL A 441 10.52 -10.54 -12.16
N VAL A 442 9.78 -9.81 -11.34
CA VAL A 442 10.06 -9.68 -9.90
C VAL A 442 9.58 -10.94 -9.18
N ILE A 443 10.49 -11.67 -8.54
CA ILE A 443 10.14 -12.94 -7.86
C ILE A 443 10.09 -12.81 -6.34
N LYS A 444 10.75 -11.81 -5.77
CA LYS A 444 10.73 -11.56 -4.32
C LYS A 444 10.94 -10.08 -4.03
N GLN A 445 10.13 -9.55 -3.13
CA GLN A 445 10.31 -8.18 -2.64
C GLN A 445 11.39 -8.11 -1.58
N ASN A 446 12.05 -6.95 -1.52
CA ASN A 446 12.88 -6.59 -0.39
C ASN A 446 12.15 -5.57 0.49
N LYS A 447 11.68 -6.01 1.66
CA LYS A 447 10.86 -5.19 2.58
C LYS A 447 11.59 -3.96 3.10
N ILE A 448 12.91 -4.03 3.18
CA ILE A 448 13.77 -2.95 3.67
C ILE A 448 14.24 -2.10 2.48
N TRP A 449 14.76 -2.76 1.45
CA TRP A 449 15.37 -2.14 0.29
C TRP A 449 14.46 -2.21 -0.93
N ARG A 450 13.34 -1.50 -0.89
CA ARG A 450 12.22 -1.67 -1.84
C ARG A 450 12.56 -1.47 -3.33
N LEU A 451 13.65 -0.76 -3.64
CA LEU A 451 14.15 -0.58 -5.02
C LEU A 451 15.08 -1.70 -5.50
N LYS A 452 15.39 -2.66 -4.62
CA LYS A 452 16.31 -3.76 -4.84
C LYS A 452 15.62 -5.12 -4.60
N PRO A 453 14.57 -5.44 -5.39
CA PRO A 453 13.95 -6.76 -5.32
C PRO A 453 14.89 -7.85 -5.85
N THR A 454 14.54 -9.12 -5.58
CA THR A 454 15.06 -10.25 -6.34
C THR A 454 14.22 -10.43 -7.59
N ILE A 455 14.89 -10.56 -8.73
CA ILE A 455 14.28 -10.68 -10.05
C ILE A 455 14.75 -11.97 -10.74
N GLN A 456 14.01 -12.40 -11.74
CA GLN A 456 14.43 -13.45 -12.67
C GLN A 456 14.43 -12.86 -14.08
N VAL A 457 15.61 -12.79 -14.69
CA VAL A 457 15.76 -12.32 -16.08
C VAL A 457 15.18 -13.37 -17.01
N ILE A 458 14.32 -12.94 -17.93
CA ILE A 458 13.60 -13.82 -18.86
C ILE A 458 13.85 -13.45 -20.33
N LEU A 459 14.19 -12.18 -20.62
CA LEU A 459 14.61 -11.73 -21.95
C LEU A 459 15.95 -11.01 -21.86
N ASP A 460 16.80 -11.22 -22.86
CA ASP A 460 18.06 -10.50 -23.03
C ASP A 460 17.85 -9.04 -23.48
N ALA A 461 18.96 -8.30 -23.69
CA ALA A 461 18.92 -6.91 -24.13
C ALA A 461 18.30 -6.71 -25.53
N ASP A 462 18.33 -7.74 -26.37
CA ASP A 462 17.72 -7.78 -27.70
C ASP A 462 16.26 -8.25 -27.67
N LYS A 463 15.68 -8.41 -26.46
CA LYS A 463 14.31 -8.89 -26.20
C LYS A 463 14.06 -10.32 -26.65
N LYS A 464 15.11 -11.14 -26.72
CA LYS A 464 14.98 -12.58 -27.02
C LYS A 464 14.90 -13.39 -25.73
N PRO A 465 14.12 -14.49 -25.71
CA PRO A 465 14.11 -15.41 -24.58
C PRO A 465 15.53 -15.89 -24.22
N THR A 466 15.80 -15.97 -22.93
CA THR A 466 17.07 -16.46 -22.39
C THR A 466 16.83 -17.45 -21.26
N GLU A 467 17.86 -18.23 -20.92
CA GLU A 467 17.79 -19.11 -19.76
C GLU A 467 17.54 -18.29 -18.50
N PRO A 468 16.52 -18.61 -17.69
CA PRO A 468 16.14 -17.77 -16.56
C PRO A 468 17.26 -17.64 -15.52
N VAL A 469 17.74 -16.41 -15.29
CA VAL A 469 18.77 -16.13 -14.26
C VAL A 469 18.15 -15.34 -13.11
N THR A 470 18.23 -15.89 -11.91
CA THR A 470 17.81 -15.20 -10.68
C THR A 470 18.89 -14.24 -10.20
N LEU A 471 18.53 -12.98 -9.96
CA LEU A 471 19.42 -11.94 -9.49
C LEU A 471 18.81 -11.22 -8.29
N ASP A 472 19.56 -11.18 -7.18
CA ASP A 472 19.26 -10.27 -6.07
C ASP A 472 19.92 -8.90 -6.31
N LEU A 473 19.12 -7.88 -6.62
CA LEU A 473 19.62 -6.54 -6.95
C LEU A 473 20.30 -5.83 -5.76
N MET A 474 20.19 -6.37 -4.54
CA MET A 474 20.96 -5.90 -3.39
C MET A 474 22.45 -6.16 -3.55
N VAL A 475 22.82 -7.36 -3.99
CA VAL A 475 24.21 -7.81 -4.08
C VAL A 475 24.80 -7.66 -5.48
N HIS A 476 23.97 -7.51 -6.50
CA HIS A 476 24.40 -7.27 -7.87
C HIS A 476 24.48 -5.76 -8.20
N HIS A 477 25.59 -5.12 -7.82
CA HIS A 477 25.78 -3.67 -7.93
C HIS A 477 25.82 -3.09 -9.37
N GLY A 478 25.94 -3.93 -10.41
CA GLY A 478 26.00 -3.49 -11.82
C GLY A 478 24.64 -3.41 -12.54
N LYS A 479 23.58 -3.99 -11.97
CA LYS A 479 22.24 -4.02 -12.58
C LYS A 479 21.26 -3.26 -11.69
N SER A 480 20.41 -2.45 -12.32
CA SER A 480 19.34 -1.70 -11.64
C SER A 480 18.10 -1.67 -12.51
N ILE A 481 16.94 -1.51 -11.86
CA ILE A 481 15.69 -1.35 -12.59
C ILE A 481 15.68 0.05 -13.23
N LYS A 482 15.49 0.08 -14.55
CA LYS A 482 15.34 1.31 -15.32
C LYS A 482 13.89 1.78 -15.34
N LYS A 483 12.94 0.86 -15.58
CA LYS A 483 11.51 1.14 -15.56
C LYS A 483 10.68 -0.13 -15.36
N GLU A 484 9.44 0.05 -14.90
CA GLU A 484 8.41 -0.98 -14.95
C GLU A 484 7.94 -1.20 -16.40
N VAL A 485 7.56 -2.43 -16.72
CA VAL A 485 7.06 -2.83 -18.02
C VAL A 485 5.65 -3.38 -17.85
N VAL A 486 4.70 -2.77 -18.55
CA VAL A 486 3.33 -3.29 -18.66
C VAL A 486 3.25 -4.08 -19.95
N LEU A 487 3.23 -5.40 -19.84
CA LEU A 487 3.02 -6.27 -20.98
C LEU A 487 1.54 -6.28 -21.34
N GLN A 488 1.25 -6.08 -22.61
CA GLN A 488 -0.10 -6.27 -23.12
C GLN A 488 -0.32 -7.75 -23.42
N THR A 489 -1.58 -8.18 -23.50
CA THR A 489 -1.95 -9.60 -23.71
C THR A 489 -1.33 -10.27 -24.94
N LYS A 490 -0.89 -9.48 -25.94
CA LYS A 490 -0.17 -10.00 -27.12
C LYS A 490 1.33 -10.26 -26.88
N ASP A 491 1.90 -9.64 -25.86
CA ASP A 491 3.31 -9.78 -25.49
C ASP A 491 3.50 -10.93 -24.49
N GLU A 492 2.45 -11.30 -23.75
CA GLU A 492 2.47 -12.43 -22.81
C GLU A 492 2.78 -13.78 -23.51
N SER A 493 2.41 -13.95 -24.79
CA SER A 493 2.74 -15.16 -25.57
C SER A 493 4.22 -15.31 -25.93
N ILE A 494 5.01 -14.25 -25.74
CA ILE A 494 6.48 -14.29 -25.92
C ILE A 494 7.17 -14.82 -24.65
N ILE A 495 6.46 -14.80 -23.53
CA ILE A 495 6.98 -15.11 -22.18
C ILE A 495 6.43 -16.45 -21.65
N ALA A 496 5.23 -16.83 -22.06
CA ALA A 496 4.70 -18.19 -21.90
C ALA A 496 5.49 -19.19 -22.75
#